data_AF-R7EXK4-F1
#
_entry.id   AF-R7EXK4-F1
#
_cell.length_a   1.000
_cell.length_b   1.000
_cell.length_c   1.000
_cell.angle_alpha   90.00
_cell.angle_beta   90.00
_cell.angle_gamma   90.00
#
_symmetry.space_group_name_H-M   'P 1'
#
loop_
_entity.id
_entity.type
_entity.pdbx_description
1 polymer ?
#
loop_
_entity_poly.entity_id
_entity_poly.type
_entity_poly.pdbx_seq_one_letter_code
_entity_poly.pdbx_strand_id
1 'polypeptide(L)'
;MKVLQINSVCGIRSTGRICTDLADVLMKHGHECRIAYGREDVPEKYKPIAYRIGSETDVRLHVLRTRLFDSAGFGSRRECGNN
;
A
#
# COMPACT_ATOMS: atom_id res chain seq x y z
N MET A 1 -5.78 24.27 -0.82
CA MET A 1 -6.49 23.10 -1.42
C MET A 1 -6.32 21.90 -0.50
N LYS A 2 -7.19 20.89 -0.58
CA LYS A 2 -7.05 19.64 0.18
C LYS A 2 -6.50 18.55 -0.75
N VAL A 3 -5.42 17.89 -0.36
CA VAL A 3 -4.71 16.89 -1.17
C VAL A 3 -4.55 15.59 -0.38
N LEU A 4 -5.01 14.48 -0.95
CA LEU A 4 -4.80 13.15 -0.42
C LEU A 4 -3.84 12.39 -1.33
N GLN A 5 -2.69 12.00 -0.79
CA GLN A 5 -1.74 11.12 -1.47
C GLN A 5 -1.99 9.68 -1.03
N ILE A 6 -1.97 8.72 -1.97
CA ILE A 6 -2.14 7.31 -1.67
C ILE A 6 -0.89 6.57 -2.16
N ASN A 7 -0.24 5.85 -1.25
CA ASN A 7 0.92 5.03 -1.60
C ASN A 7 0.95 3.72 -0.79
N SER A 8 1.84 2.80 -1.15
CA SER A 8 2.10 1.60 -0.37
C SER A 8 2.84 1.91 0.94
N VAL A 9 3.74 2.91 0.94
CA VAL A 9 4.60 3.28 2.08
C VAL A 9 4.67 4.80 2.25
N CYS A 10 5.00 5.28 3.44
CA CYS A 10 5.11 6.72 3.75
C CYS A 10 6.48 7.06 4.37
N GLY A 11 7.24 7.96 3.74
CA GLY A 11 8.54 8.43 4.25
C GLY A 11 9.72 7.45 4.11
N ILE A 12 9.49 6.26 3.56
CA ILE A 12 10.50 5.22 3.36
C ILE A 12 10.53 4.75 1.90
N ARG A 13 11.63 4.11 1.49
CA ARG A 13 11.91 3.73 0.09
C ARG A 13 11.84 4.96 -0.85
N SER A 14 11.93 4.75 -2.16
CA SER A 14 11.91 5.86 -3.13
C SER A 14 10.55 6.56 -3.16
N THR A 15 9.46 5.81 -3.39
CA THR A 15 8.12 6.40 -3.57
C THR A 15 7.57 7.01 -2.29
N GLY A 16 7.84 6.42 -1.12
CA GLY A 16 7.42 6.99 0.16
C GLY A 16 8.13 8.29 0.49
N ARG A 17 9.42 8.42 0.16
CA ARG A 17 10.16 9.69 0.29
C ARG A 17 9.63 10.77 -0.65
N ILE A 18 9.34 10.42 -1.91
CA ILE A 18 8.77 11.37 -2.87
C ILE A 18 7.39 11.89 -2.39
N CYS A 19 6.54 11.00 -1.84
CA CYS A 19 5.25 11.40 -1.26
C CYS A 19 5.42 12.40 -0.11
N THR A 20 6.39 12.17 0.78
CA THR A 20 6.61 13.08 1.91
C THR A 20 7.24 14.39 1.48
N ASP A 21 8.13 14.39 0.49
CA ASP A 21 8.73 15.61 -0.06
C ASP A 21 7.64 16.48 -0.73
N LEU A 22 6.76 15.85 -1.51
CA LEU A 22 5.62 16.54 -2.11
C LEU A 22 4.64 17.07 -1.05
N ALA A 23 4.38 16.30 0.02
CA ALA A 23 3.55 16.75 1.14
C ALA A 23 4.15 18.01 1.80
N ASP A 24 5.47 18.01 2.03
CA ASP A 24 6.17 19.15 2.62
C ASP A 24 6.06 20.41 1.75
N VAL A 25 6.24 20.26 0.43
CA VAL A 25 6.06 21.37 -0.52
C VAL A 25 4.62 21.88 -0.49
N LEU A 26 3.63 20.99 -0.55
CA LEU A 26 2.21 21.36 -0.52
C LEU A 26 1.83 22.10 0.79
N MET A 27 2.27 21.59 1.94
CA MET A 27 2.04 22.23 3.23
C MET A 27 2.72 23.60 3.32
N LYS A 28 3.93 23.73 2.78
CA LYS A 28 4.65 25.02 2.70
C LYS A 28 3.89 26.06 1.87
N HIS A 29 3.17 25.62 0.85
CA HIS A 29 2.29 26.48 0.03
C HIS A 29 0.89 26.70 0.65
N GLY A 30 0.66 26.32 1.92
CA GLY A 30 -0.60 26.53 2.62
C GLY A 30 -1.71 25.56 2.19
N HIS A 31 -1.36 24.40 1.65
CA HIS A 31 -2.32 23.35 1.34
C HIS A 31 -2.42 22.33 2.47
N GLU A 32 -3.62 21.79 2.68
CA GLU A 32 -3.84 20.70 3.62
C GLU A 32 -3.53 19.38 2.91
N CYS A 33 -2.54 18.63 3.39
CA CYS A 33 -2.12 17.37 2.78
C CYS A 33 -2.22 16.21 3.79
N ARG A 34 -2.71 15.06 3.33
CA ARG A 34 -2.67 13.79 4.05
C ARG A 34 -2.08 12.69 3.17
N ILE A 35 -1.39 11.73 3.79
CA ILE A 35 -0.79 10.59 3.09
C ILE A 35 -1.42 9.31 3.62
N ALA A 36 -2.19 8.63 2.78
CA ALA A 36 -2.74 7.33 3.10
C ALA A 36 -1.80 6.21 2.63
N TYR A 37 -1.45 5.29 3.53
CA TYR A 37 -0.40 4.28 3.29
C TYR A 37 -0.81 2.89 3.77
N GLY A 38 -0.28 1.82 3.14
CA GLY A 38 -0.73 0.45 3.42
C GLY A 38 0.23 -0.43 4.21
N ARG A 39 1.54 -0.19 4.13
CA ARG A 39 2.59 -1.10 4.64
C ARG A 39 3.66 -0.32 5.40
N GLU A 40 4.34 -1.04 6.28
CA GLU A 40 5.51 -0.57 7.04
C GLU A 40 5.20 0.62 7.96
N ASP A 41 6.20 1.05 8.74
CA ASP A 41 6.04 2.16 9.68
C ASP A 41 6.35 3.51 9.04
N VAL A 42 5.77 4.56 9.63
CA VAL A 42 5.93 5.95 9.19
C VAL A 42 6.88 6.69 10.13
N PRO A 43 7.82 7.50 9.61
CA PRO A 43 8.65 8.37 10.43
C PRO A 43 7.81 9.32 11.31
N GLU A 44 8.27 9.58 12.54
CA GLU A 44 7.53 10.42 13.53
C GLU A 44 7.06 11.75 12.95
N LYS A 45 7.90 12.40 12.12
CA LYS A 45 7.60 13.67 11.45
C LYS A 45 6.28 13.64 10.68
N TYR A 46 5.95 12.51 10.04
CA TYR A 46 4.81 12.40 9.13
C TYR A 46 3.60 11.67 9.75
N LYS A 47 3.71 11.15 10.98
CA LYS A 47 2.59 10.51 11.68
C LYS A 47 1.33 11.37 11.78
N PRO A 48 1.38 12.69 12.04
CA PRO A 48 0.18 13.52 12.16
C PRO A 48 -0.64 13.62 10.86
N ILE A 49 0.03 13.47 9.71
CA ILE A 49 -0.59 13.58 8.39
C ILE A 49 -0.76 12.22 7.70
N ALA A 50 -0.26 11.14 8.31
CA ALA A 50 -0.29 9.80 7.76
C ALA A 50 -1.54 9.04 8.22
N TYR A 51 -2.17 8.32 7.31
CA TYR A 51 -3.36 7.52 7.56
C TYR A 51 -3.15 6.08 7.09
N ARG A 52 -3.19 5.10 8.00
CA ARG A 52 -3.00 3.69 7.63
C ARG A 52 -4.28 3.18 6.94
N ILE A 53 -4.15 2.72 5.70
CA ILE A 53 -5.18 2.00 4.97
C ILE A 53 -4.97 0.49 5.18
N GLY A 54 -6.02 -0.17 5.64
CA GLY A 54 -6.06 -1.61 5.86
C GLY A 54 -5.67 -2.01 7.27
N SER A 55 -6.44 -2.95 7.84
CA SER A 55 -6.11 -3.66 9.06
C SER A 55 -5.23 -4.86 8.70
N GLU A 56 -4.17 -5.12 9.47
CA GLU A 56 -3.32 -6.31 9.23
C GLU A 56 -4.12 -7.62 9.33
N THR A 57 -5.23 -7.58 10.06
CA THR A 57 -6.18 -8.69 10.22
C THR A 57 -6.98 -8.99 8.97
N ASP A 58 -7.48 -7.99 8.22
CA ASP A 58 -8.22 -8.26 6.97
C ASP A 58 -7.31 -8.81 5.88
N VAL A 59 -6.12 -8.22 5.68
CA VAL A 59 -5.20 -8.68 4.63
C VAL A 59 -4.71 -10.11 4.92
N ARG A 60 -4.40 -10.43 6.19
CA ARG A 60 -3.96 -11.78 6.57
C ARG A 60 -5.08 -12.81 6.48
N LEU A 61 -6.30 -12.47 6.90
CA LEU A 61 -7.47 -13.35 6.78
C LEU A 61 -7.84 -13.56 5.31
N HIS A 62 -7.77 -12.52 4.48
CA HIS A 62 -8.07 -12.63 3.05
C HIS A 62 -7.03 -13.48 2.33
N VAL A 63 -5.74 -13.34 2.65
CA VAL A 63 -4.67 -14.18 2.08
C VAL A 63 -4.74 -15.63 2.59
N LEU A 64 -5.07 -15.86 3.86
CA LEU A 64 -5.31 -17.21 4.39
C LEU A 64 -6.52 -17.86 3.73
N ARG A 65 -7.61 -17.10 3.57
CA ARG A 65 -8.82 -17.55 2.87
C ARG A 65 -8.52 -17.85 1.40
N THR A 66 -7.82 -16.97 0.69
CA THR A 66 -7.40 -17.26 -0.68
C THR A 66 -6.47 -18.48 -0.71
N ARG A 67 -5.48 -18.63 0.16
CA ARG A 67 -4.61 -19.84 0.15
C ARG A 67 -5.32 -21.15 0.54
N LEU A 68 -6.34 -21.10 1.39
CA LEU A 68 -7.11 -22.29 1.81
C LEU A 68 -8.21 -22.63 0.80
N PHE A 69 -8.87 -21.64 0.20
CA PHE A 69 -9.95 -21.83 -0.76
C PHE A 69 -9.49 -21.85 -2.24
N ASP A 70 -8.29 -21.37 -2.55
CA ASP A 70 -7.63 -21.50 -3.88
C ASP A 70 -6.80 -22.80 -3.97
N SER A 71 -7.10 -23.75 -3.08
CA SER A 71 -6.78 -25.19 -3.20
C SER A 71 -7.61 -25.87 -4.30
N ALA A 72 -8.02 -25.14 -5.33
CA ALA A 72 -8.67 -25.66 -6.52
C ALA A 72 -7.92 -25.27 -7.80
N GLY A 73 -6.59 -25.19 -7.73
CA GLY A 73 -5.72 -25.37 -8.90
C GLY A 73 -5.58 -26.84 -9.28
N PHE A 74 -6.68 -27.59 -9.38
CA PHE A 74 -6.68 -28.89 -10.04
C PHE A 74 -6.55 -28.67 -11.55
N GLY A 75 -5.47 -29.18 -12.14
CA GLY A 75 -5.47 -29.59 -13.54
C GLY A 75 -4.69 -28.72 -14.52
N SER A 76 -3.39 -29.00 -14.65
CA SER A 76 -2.80 -29.10 -15.99
C SER A 76 -1.82 -30.28 -16.01
N ARG A 77 -2.39 -31.49 -16.01
CA ARG A 77 -1.72 -32.67 -16.57
C ARG A 77 -2.16 -32.75 -18.03
N ARG A 78 -1.22 -32.49 -18.96
CA ARG A 78 -1.36 -32.55 -20.44
C ARG A 78 -2.30 -31.44 -20.94
N GLU A 79 -1.94 -30.60 -21.90
CA GLU A 79 -1.45 -30.91 -23.24
C GLU A 79 -0.52 -29.79 -23.75
N CYS A 80 0.79 -30.07 -23.86
CA CYS A 80 1.60 -29.43 -24.90
C CYS A 80 1.54 -30.37 -26.10
N GLY A 81 0.69 -30.03 -27.07
CA GLY A 81 0.85 -30.52 -28.43
C GLY A 81 2.11 -29.92 -29.02
N ASN A 82 3.06 -30.79 -29.37
CA ASN A 82 3.94 -30.68 -30.54
C ASN A 82 4.91 -31.86 -30.54
N ASN A 83 4.50 -32.95 -31.19
CA ASN A 83 5.28 -33.65 -32.23
C ASN A 83 4.38 -34.66 -32.96
#